data_AF-A0A963FVU4-F1
#
_entry.id   AF-A0A963FVU4-F1
#
_cell.length_a   1.000
_cell.length_b   1.000
_cell.length_c   1.000
_cell.angle_alpha   90.00
_cell.angle_beta   90.00
_cell.angle_gamma   90.00
#
_symmetry.space_group_name_H-M   'P 1'
#
loop_
_entity.id
_entity.type
_entity.pdbx_description
1 polymer ?
#
loop_
_entity_poly.entity_id
_entity_poly.type
_entity_poly.pdbx_seq_one_letter_code
_entity_poly.pdbx_strand_id
1 'polypeptide(L)' 'MNQQASRYFVPNPSHYPLVGSAALFLLASGAVLWMNKIGAGPYVVLTGFAVLLFMLFGWFGRVIDESEGGKY' A
#
# COMPACT_ATOMS: atom_id res chain seq x y z
N MET A 1 10.99 -7.43 37.82
CA MET A 1 10.33 -7.40 36.50
C MET A 1 10.08 -5.94 36.16
N ASN A 2 11.00 -5.31 35.41
CA ASN A 2 10.85 -3.91 35.03
C ASN A 2 10.08 -3.84 33.72
N GLN A 3 8.74 -3.75 33.80
CA GLN A 3 7.92 -3.29 32.68
C GLN A 3 8.17 -1.79 32.48
N GLN A 4 9.22 -1.44 31.73
CA GLN A 4 9.27 -0.14 31.07
C GLN A 4 8.17 -0.17 30.00
N ALA A 5 7.02 0.42 30.31
CA ALA A 5 5.96 0.64 29.33
C ALA A 5 6.55 1.40 28.13
N SER A 6 6.70 0.70 27.01
CA SER A 6 7.13 1.31 25.76
C SER A 6 6.12 2.40 25.40
N ARG A 7 6.57 3.66 25.41
CA ARG A 7 5.74 4.85 25.18
C ARG A 7 5.24 4.98 23.72
N TYR A 8 5.48 3.96 22.89
CA TYR A 8 5.16 3.94 21.47
C TYR A 8 4.52 2.61 21.09
N PHE A 9 3.47 2.72 20.28
CA PHE A 9 2.79 1.59 19.67
C PHE A 9 3.68 0.90 18.64
N VAL A 10 3.75 -0.43 18.71
CA VAL A 10 4.42 -1.28 17.72
C VAL A 10 3.33 -2.08 17.00
N PRO A 11 3.02 -1.75 15.74
CA PRO A 11 2.00 -2.45 14.98
C PRO A 11 2.45 -3.88 14.64
N ASN A 12 1.47 -4.74 14.38
CA ASN A 12 1.73 -6.07 13.86
C ASN A 12 2.32 -5.99 12.43
N PRO A 13 3.05 -7.03 11.99
CA PRO A 13 3.57 -7.09 10.62
C PRO A 13 2.47 -6.83 9.57
N SER A 14 2.75 -5.93 8.63
CA SER A 14 1.81 -5.52 7.59
C SER A 14 2.34 -5.89 6.21
N HIS A 15 1.47 -6.46 5.37
CA HIS A 15 1.76 -6.80 3.98
C HIS A 15 1.54 -5.63 3.01
N TYR A 16 0.89 -4.55 3.44
CA TYR A 16 0.56 -3.41 2.58
C TYR A 16 1.78 -2.75 1.90
N PRO A 17 2.98 -2.66 2.50
CA PRO A 17 4.17 -2.14 1.82
C PRO A 17 4.58 -2.94 0.58
N LEU A 18 4.40 -4.27 0.60
CA LEU A 18 4.68 -5.13 -0.56
C LEU A 18 3.66 -4.88 -1.67
N VAL A 19 2.37 -4.82 -1.30
CA VAL A 19 1.28 -4.51 -2.25
C VAL A 19 1.47 -3.12 -2.87
N GLY A 20 1.86 -2.13 -2.07
CA GLY A 20 2.19 -0.79 -2.53
C GLY A 20 3.34 -0.76 -3.51
N SER A 21 4.42 -1.49 -3.22
CA SER A 21 5.56 -1.63 -4.14
C SER A 21 5.15 -2.25 -5.48
N ALA A 22 4.29 -3.28 -5.45
CA ALA A 22 3.76 -3.90 -6.66
C ALA A 22 2.87 -2.93 -7.47
N ALA A 23 2.04 -2.13 -6.79
CA ALA A 23 1.20 -1.12 -7.43
C ALA A 23 2.05 -0.06 -8.14
N LEU A 24 3.08 0.46 -7.47
CA LEU A 24 4.01 1.45 -8.03
C LEU A 24 4.82 0.87 -9.19
N PHE A 25 5.25 -0.38 -9.09
CA PHE A 25 5.94 -1.07 -10.18
C PHE A 25 5.05 -1.16 -11.42
N LEU A 26 3.80 -1.59 -11.27
CA LEU A 26 2.84 -1.66 -12.37
C LEU A 26 2.57 -0.29 -13.00
N LEU A 27 2.41 0.76 -12.17
CA LEU A 27 2.23 2.13 -12.66
C LEU A 27 3.44 2.60 -13.48
N ALA A 28 4.65 2.44 -12.96
CA ALA A 28 5.88 2.86 -13.63
C ALA A 28 6.10 2.07 -14.94
N SER A 29 6.03 0.73 -14.88
CA SER A 29 6.18 -0.12 -16.07
C SER A 29 5.08 0.16 -17.10
N GLY A 30 3.83 0.28 -16.67
CA GLY A 30 2.71 0.62 -17.55
C GLY A 30 2.89 1.97 -18.23
N ALA A 31 3.37 2.98 -17.50
CA ALA A 31 3.63 4.31 -18.05
C ALA A 31 4.73 4.25 -19.12
N VAL A 32 5.83 3.53 -18.87
CA VAL A 32 6.89 3.29 -19.86
C VAL A 32 6.32 2.60 -21.10
N LEU A 33 5.54 1.52 -20.94
CA LEU A 33 4.93 0.80 -22.07
C LEU A 33 4.00 1.71 -22.89
N TRP A 34 3.19 2.52 -22.22
CA TRP A 34 2.25 3.42 -22.89
C TRP A 34 2.97 4.53 -23.66
N MET A 35 4.01 5.14 -23.07
CA MET A 35 4.83 6.15 -23.75
C MET A 35 5.51 5.59 -25.00
N ASN A 36 5.89 4.30 -24.97
CA ASN A 36 6.49 3.58 -26.10
C ASN A 36 5.44 2.98 -27.07
N LYS A 37 4.17 3.41 -27.01
CA LYS A 37 3.09 2.98 -27.91
C LYS A 37 2.82 1.47 -27.92
N ILE A 38 3.19 0.76 -26.86
CA ILE A 38 2.86 -0.65 -26.68
C ILE A 38 1.40 -0.75 -26.24
N GLY A 39 0.58 -1.51 -26.97
CA GLY A 39 -0.87 -1.57 -26.77
C GLY A 39 -1.31 -2.02 -25.37
N ALA A 40 -0.47 -2.78 -24.65
CA ALA A 40 -0.73 -3.20 -23.28
C ALA A 40 -0.55 -2.08 -22.23
N GLY A 41 0.20 -1.02 -22.55
CA GLY A 41 0.61 0.02 -21.58
C GLY A 41 -0.54 0.65 -20.78
N PRO A 42 -1.60 1.17 -21.43
CA PRO A 42 -2.75 1.77 -20.72
C PRO A 42 -3.41 0.81 -19.73
N TYR A 43 -3.54 -0.47 -20.09
CA TYR A 43 -4.15 -1.49 -19.23
C TYR A 43 -3.26 -1.77 -18.01
N VAL A 44 -1.95 -1.86 -18.19
CA VAL A 44 -1.00 -2.07 -17.09
C VAL A 44 -1.02 -0.88 -16.11
N VAL A 45 -1.10 0.36 -16.60
CA VAL A 45 -1.29 1.55 -15.74
C VAL A 45 -2.60 1.45 -14.97
N LEU A 46 -3.70 1.13 -15.64
CA LEU A 46 -5.01 1.01 -15.01
C LEU A 46 -5.02 -0.08 -13.93
N THR A 47 -4.38 -1.21 -14.17
CA THR A 47 -4.18 -2.27 -13.16
C THR A 47 -3.36 -1.74 -11.98
N GLY A 48 -2.24 -1.06 -12.22
CA GLY A 48 -1.42 -0.47 -11.15
C GLY A 48 -2.22 0.53 -10.29
N PHE A 49 -3.06 1.35 -10.92
CA PHE A 49 -3.92 2.30 -10.22
C PHE A 49 -5.00 1.60 -9.39
N ALA A 50 -5.62 0.55 -9.93
CA ALA A 50 -6.60 -0.25 -9.19
C ALA A 50 -5.99 -0.93 -7.96
N VAL A 51 -4.79 -1.51 -8.09
CA VAL A 51 -4.06 -2.12 -6.95
C VAL A 51 -3.67 -1.06 -5.92
N LEU A 52 -3.25 0.13 -6.37
CA LEU A 52 -2.91 1.24 -5.47
C LEU A 52 -4.12 1.66 -4.65
N LEU A 53 -5.26 1.89 -5.28
CA LEU A 53 -6.50 2.28 -4.59
C LEU A 53 -6.93 1.19 -3.59
N PHE A 54 -6.96 -0.08 -4.02
CA PHE A 54 -7.25 -1.20 -3.13
C PHE A 54 -6.35 -1.22 -1.89
N MET A 55 -5.04 -1.04 -2.09
CA MET A 55 -4.06 -1.00 -1.01
C MET A 55 -4.30 0.19 -0.07
N LEU A 56 -4.56 1.39 -0.60
CA LEU A 56 -4.81 2.59 0.21
C LEU A 56 -6.05 2.42 1.10
N PHE A 57 -7.17 1.93 0.54
CA PHE A 57 -8.38 1.69 1.32
C PHE A 57 -8.17 0.62 2.39
N GLY A 58 -7.50 -0.50 2.06
CA GLY A 58 -7.23 -1.56 3.02
C GLY A 58 -6.25 -1.15 4.13
N TRP A 59 -5.18 -0.43 3.77
CA TRP A 59 -4.16 -0.01 4.72
C TRP A 59 -4.67 1.10 5.64
N PHE A 60 -5.24 2.16 5.07
CA PHE A 60 -5.75 3.26 5.88
C PHE A 60 -6.94 2.82 6.75
N GLY A 61 -7.79 1.91 6.26
CA GLY A 61 -8.81 1.28 7.10
C GLY A 61 -8.22 0.62 8.35
N ARG A 62 -7.16 -0.18 8.20
CA ARG A 62 -6.46 -0.79 9.36
C ARG A 62 -5.87 0.26 10.31
N VAL A 63 -5.28 1.33 9.78
CA VAL A 63 -4.72 2.40 10.62
C VAL A 63 -5.82 3.10 11.42
N ILE A 64 -6.98 3.35 10.81
CA ILE A 64 -8.15 3.92 11.49
C ILE A 64 -8.65 2.97 12.59
N ASP A 65 -8.80 1.69 12.29
CA ASP A 65 -9.24 0.68 13.28
C ASP A 65 -8.26 0.56 14.46
N GLU A 66 -6.96 0.64 14.20
CA GLU A 66 -5.93 0.64 15.23
C GLU A 66 -5.99 1.92 16.09
N SER A 67 -6.36 3.07 15.50
CA SER A 67 -6.57 4.36 16.19
C SER A 67 -7.80 4.35 17.08
N GLU A 68 -8.96 4.03 16.52
CA GLU A 68 -10.23 4.00 17.27
C GLU A 68 -10.23 2.88 18.33
N GLY A 69 -9.45 1.82 18.12
CA GLY A 69 -9.24 0.74 19.09
C GLY A 69 -8.33 1.11 20.27
N GLY A 70 -7.82 2.34 20.35
CA GLY A 70 -6.98 2.84 21.46
C GLY A 70 -5.58 2.22 21.51
N LYS A 71 -5.07 1.72 20.37
CA LYS A 71 -3.73 1.13 20.29
C LYS A 71 -2.64 2.17 20.04
N TYR A 72 -2.99 3.34 19.49
CA TYR A 72 -2.10 4.48 19.30
C TYR A 72 -2.20 5.50 20.43
#